data_AF-A0A8B7ZYV7-F1
#
_entry.id   AF-A0A8B7ZYV7-F1
#
_cell.length_a   1.000
_cell.length_b   1.000
_cell.length_c   1.000
_cell.angle_alpha   90.00
_cell.angle_beta   90.00
_cell.angle_gamma   90.00
#
_symmetry.space_group_name_H-M   'P 1'
#
loop_
_entity.id
_entity.type
_entity.pdbx_description
1 polymer ?
#
loop_
_entity_poly.entity_id
_entity_poly.type
_entity_poly.pdbx_seq_one_letter_code
_entity_poly.pdbx_strand_id
1 'polypeptide(L)'
;MGSSLSGHKRPAQRRSKREFPSRHWVPYPLGPPRGRGDQSGRVVKAVDLTSVLQPCGNFSHVPVVSWWVDCEFLPYDDSRLLTCIALHDLGGQGLPPNLPPCTTNGVINVWNLGKQNSGCTTEIHRKSSLPHPHCQMAPDGSFVCYLESGGVIMRSINNVQQVYKREAFFRYGIYHYCTVSPDDKYLATITRQRHCFQLYVFSIQHFYSYKEANCQDIFPEFQWDRHSRANNEQVECRFSPDSQMIAVSSSSGQLFVARRSGLTLYRAALPGVCGQQASLAKPRTFDFDPRFGHEVLAACWSDQMLVVCNLERGTLAWKSHLPISLGSPDCLKYNPEGTTLAVAGSQAKIGLFHSSNGEALVLLDGADQCVHFSMKQQPASGCYPTVLRLSFTYNASHLAAASTDGFVRIWCLPRISSLQSLCRLKILKHVPLDTVGKLPLPKKLTDYVLCNPMWS
;
A
#
# COMPACT_ATOMS: atom_id res chain seq x y z
N MET A 1 -34.12 -73.91 9.58
CA MET A 1 -34.15 -73.05 10.79
C MET A 1 -32.71 -72.68 11.15
N GLY A 2 -32.44 -71.39 11.39
CA GLY A 2 -31.14 -70.83 11.81
C GLY A 2 -30.29 -70.34 10.64
N SER A 3 -30.21 -69.06 10.25
CA SER A 3 -29.80 -67.81 10.92
C SER A 3 -28.27 -67.58 11.02
N SER A 4 -27.82 -66.61 10.21
CA SER A 4 -26.83 -65.55 10.49
C SER A 4 -25.34 -65.85 10.68
N LEU A 5 -24.48 -65.20 9.86
CA LEU A 5 -23.50 -64.13 10.23
C LEU A 5 -22.40 -64.05 9.14
N SER A 6 -22.42 -63.01 8.30
CA SER A 6 -21.57 -61.80 8.35
C SER A 6 -20.09 -62.01 7.95
N GLY A 7 -19.65 -61.32 6.89
CA GLY A 7 -18.22 -61.27 6.56
C GLY A 7 -17.82 -60.51 5.28
N HIS A 8 -18.47 -59.39 4.94
CA HIS A 8 -17.95 -58.53 3.85
C HIS A 8 -16.86 -57.58 4.35
N LYS A 9 -15.61 -57.96 4.07
CA LYS A 9 -14.43 -57.08 4.16
C LYS A 9 -14.53 -55.96 3.12
N ARG A 10 -14.63 -54.71 3.57
CA ARG A 10 -14.39 -53.52 2.75
C ARG A 10 -12.87 -53.31 2.60
N PRO A 11 -12.36 -52.89 1.42
CA PRO A 11 -10.97 -52.52 1.28
C PRO A 11 -10.75 -51.13 1.90
N ALA A 12 -9.66 -51.02 2.67
CA ALA A 12 -9.21 -49.77 3.28
C ALA A 12 -8.84 -48.75 2.20
N GLN A 13 -9.60 -47.65 2.13
CA GLN A 13 -9.18 -46.45 1.40
C GLN A 13 -7.95 -45.86 2.09
N ARG A 14 -6.78 -46.04 1.46
CA ARG A 14 -5.59 -45.23 1.72
C ARG A 14 -5.94 -43.76 1.50
N ARG A 15 -6.09 -43.00 2.58
CA ARG A 15 -5.97 -41.53 2.55
C ARG A 15 -4.54 -41.21 2.11
N SER A 16 -4.34 -40.84 0.86
CA SER A 16 -3.13 -40.16 0.45
C SER A 16 -3.11 -38.81 1.18
N LYS A 17 -2.11 -38.63 2.04
CA LYS A 17 -1.70 -37.28 2.44
C LYS A 17 -1.31 -36.60 1.13
N ARG A 18 -2.13 -35.66 0.65
CA ARG A 18 -1.69 -34.67 -0.33
C ARG A 18 -0.63 -33.83 0.37
N GLU A 19 0.63 -34.21 0.19
CA GLU A 19 1.74 -33.27 0.37
C GLU A 19 1.50 -32.15 -0.63
N PHE A 20 1.27 -30.94 -0.11
CA PHE A 20 1.27 -29.75 -0.94
C PHE A 20 2.65 -29.64 -1.58
N PRO A 21 2.76 -29.34 -2.89
CA PRO A 21 4.05 -29.07 -3.50
C PRO A 21 4.68 -27.90 -2.75
N SER A 22 5.89 -28.12 -2.23
CA SER A 22 6.74 -27.07 -1.69
C SER A 22 6.87 -26.00 -2.75
N ARG A 23 6.24 -24.83 -2.51
CA ARG A 23 6.25 -23.67 -3.41
C ARG A 23 7.70 -23.42 -3.83
N HIS A 24 8.00 -23.67 -5.10
CA HIS A 24 9.35 -23.63 -5.63
C HIS A 24 9.89 -22.20 -5.58
N TRP A 25 10.75 -21.94 -4.61
CA TRP A 25 11.78 -20.93 -4.70
C TRP A 25 12.94 -21.54 -5.47
N VAL A 26 13.56 -20.80 -6.39
CA VAL A 26 14.88 -21.15 -6.91
C VAL A 26 15.89 -20.30 -6.14
N PRO A 27 16.60 -20.86 -5.14
CA PRO A 27 17.72 -20.16 -4.53
C PRO A 27 18.81 -20.06 -5.58
N TYR A 28 18.87 -18.92 -6.27
CA TYR A 28 20.06 -18.61 -7.05
C TYR A 28 21.13 -18.13 -6.08
N PRO A 29 22.33 -18.73 -6.10
CA PRO A 29 23.43 -18.20 -5.33
C PRO A 29 23.72 -16.82 -5.89
N LEU A 30 23.33 -15.79 -5.14
CA LEU A 30 24.07 -14.54 -5.16
C LEU A 30 25.47 -14.94 -4.75
N GLY A 31 26.34 -15.19 -5.72
CA GLY A 31 27.77 -15.29 -5.45
C GLY A 31 28.13 -14.06 -4.61
N PRO A 32 28.79 -14.23 -3.46
CA PRO A 32 29.11 -13.10 -2.61
C PRO A 32 29.83 -12.08 -3.48
N PRO A 33 29.41 -10.81 -3.51
CA PRO A 33 30.15 -9.79 -4.25
C PRO A 33 31.55 -9.79 -3.67
N ARG A 34 32.53 -10.19 -4.49
CA ARG A 34 33.95 -10.08 -4.18
C ARG A 34 34.28 -8.58 -4.23
N GLY A 35 34.00 -7.91 -3.12
CA GLY A 35 34.15 -6.47 -2.92
C GLY A 35 32.99 -5.94 -2.10
N ARG A 36 33.28 -5.31 -0.95
CA ARG A 36 32.32 -4.47 -0.19
C ARG A 36 32.00 -3.19 -0.98
N GLY A 37 31.54 -3.32 -2.23
CA GLY A 37 31.04 -2.21 -3.02
C GLY A 37 29.71 -1.74 -2.44
N ASP A 38 29.47 -0.43 -2.52
CA ASP A 38 28.21 0.17 -2.14
C ASP A 38 27.06 -0.47 -2.93
N GLN A 39 26.10 -1.06 -2.22
CA GLN A 39 24.90 -1.68 -2.80
C GLN A 39 23.74 -0.67 -2.92
N SER A 40 23.97 0.58 -2.55
CA SER A 40 22.96 1.63 -2.69
C SER A 40 22.45 1.71 -4.12
N GLY A 41 21.14 1.89 -4.26
CA GLY A 41 20.50 2.01 -5.56
C GLY A 41 20.26 0.69 -6.30
N ARG A 42 20.54 -0.47 -5.70
CA ARG A 42 20.26 -1.78 -6.30
C ARG A 42 19.06 -2.48 -5.68
N VAL A 43 18.35 -3.27 -6.49
CA VAL A 43 17.36 -4.24 -5.99
C VAL A 43 18.11 -5.36 -5.29
N VAL A 44 17.94 -5.48 -3.98
CA VAL A 44 18.54 -6.55 -3.16
C VAL A 44 17.65 -7.78 -3.09
N LYS A 45 16.34 -7.61 -3.33
CA LYS A 45 15.37 -8.69 -3.28
C LYS A 45 14.15 -8.36 -4.12
N ALA A 46 13.53 -9.37 -4.72
CA ALA A 46 12.22 -9.24 -5.34
C ALA A 46 11.30 -10.37 -4.88
N VAL A 47 10.02 -10.07 -4.74
CA VAL A 47 8.96 -11.01 -4.41
C VAL A 47 8.06 -11.14 -5.63
N ASP A 48 8.07 -12.33 -6.25
CA ASP A 48 7.16 -12.68 -7.35
C ASP A 48 5.84 -13.19 -6.79
N LEU A 49 4.81 -12.35 -6.86
CA LEU A 49 3.48 -12.69 -6.35
C LEU A 49 2.63 -13.44 -7.38
N THR A 50 3.03 -13.48 -8.65
CA THR A 50 2.31 -14.21 -9.70
C THR A 50 2.35 -15.72 -9.44
N SER A 51 3.47 -16.19 -8.87
CA SER A 51 3.66 -17.57 -8.42
C SER A 51 2.69 -17.99 -7.31
N VAL A 52 2.17 -17.05 -6.52
CA VAL A 52 1.22 -17.33 -5.44
C VAL A 52 -0.17 -17.62 -6.00
N LEU A 53 -0.50 -17.03 -7.14
CA LEU A 53 -1.80 -17.15 -7.76
C LEU A 53 -1.87 -18.27 -8.81
N GLN A 54 -0.86 -19.16 -8.87
CA GLN A 54 -0.71 -20.20 -9.91
C GLN A 54 -2.06 -20.72 -10.38
N PRO A 55 -2.55 -20.23 -11.52
CA PRO A 55 -3.82 -20.71 -12.02
C PRO A 55 -3.58 -22.12 -12.55
N CYS A 56 -4.46 -23.06 -12.22
CA CYS A 56 -4.34 -24.47 -12.61
C CYS A 56 -4.49 -24.71 -14.14
N GLY A 57 -4.14 -23.76 -14.99
CA GLY A 57 -4.26 -23.85 -16.45
C GLY A 57 -3.06 -23.25 -17.17
N ASN A 58 -2.80 -23.70 -18.40
CA ASN A 58 -1.79 -23.10 -19.27
C ASN A 58 -2.31 -21.77 -19.84
N PHE A 59 -1.80 -20.64 -19.34
CA PHE A 59 -2.16 -19.29 -19.84
C PHE A 59 -1.28 -18.83 -21.02
N SER A 60 -0.71 -19.75 -21.80
CA SER A 60 0.21 -19.43 -22.90
C SER A 60 -0.39 -18.55 -23.99
N HIS A 61 -1.72 -18.37 -24.01
CA HIS A 61 -2.44 -17.59 -25.03
C HIS A 61 -3.29 -16.45 -24.47
N VAL A 62 -3.20 -16.13 -23.18
CA VAL A 62 -4.02 -15.06 -22.59
C VAL A 62 -3.31 -13.71 -22.76
N PRO A 63 -4.03 -12.64 -23.18
CA PRO A 63 -3.47 -11.31 -23.34
C PRO A 63 -2.77 -10.81 -22.07
N VAL A 64 -1.85 -9.86 -22.25
CA VAL A 64 -1.02 -9.24 -21.21
C VAL A 64 -1.80 -9.03 -19.91
N VAL A 65 -1.61 -9.96 -18.97
CA VAL A 65 -2.24 -9.89 -17.66
C VAL A 65 -1.56 -8.79 -16.87
N SER A 66 -2.34 -7.88 -16.31
CA SER A 66 -1.84 -6.93 -15.32
C SER A 66 -2.34 -7.28 -13.93
N TRP A 67 -1.48 -7.01 -12.96
CA TRP A 67 -1.73 -7.27 -11.56
C TRP A 67 -1.97 -5.97 -10.85
N TRP A 68 -2.85 -6.02 -9.85
CA TRP A 68 -2.88 -4.99 -8.84
C TRP A 68 -2.16 -5.50 -7.61
N VAL A 69 -1.13 -4.78 -7.20
CA VAL A 69 -0.26 -5.17 -6.10
C VAL A 69 -0.17 -4.04 -5.09
N ASP A 70 -0.34 -4.41 -3.83
CA ASP A 70 -0.05 -3.58 -2.68
C ASP A 70 1.11 -4.16 -1.86
N CYS A 71 1.87 -3.29 -1.20
CA CYS A 71 2.95 -3.69 -0.31
C CYS A 71 3.16 -2.69 0.82
N GLU A 72 3.44 -3.21 2.01
CA GLU A 72 3.75 -2.41 3.19
C GLU A 72 4.72 -3.17 4.10
N PHE A 73 5.83 -2.54 4.49
CA PHE A 73 6.68 -3.09 5.56
C PHE A 73 5.92 -3.07 6.88
N LEU A 74 6.09 -4.12 7.69
CA LEU A 74 5.42 -4.15 8.98
C LEU A 74 5.99 -3.04 9.88
N PRO A 75 5.14 -2.32 10.62
CA PRO A 75 5.59 -1.32 11.58
C PRO A 75 6.62 -1.94 12.53
N TYR A 76 7.76 -1.26 12.66
CA TYR A 76 8.85 -1.63 13.57
C TYR A 76 9.51 -3.00 13.27
N ASP A 77 9.22 -3.60 12.12
CA ASP A 77 9.82 -4.86 11.69
C ASP A 77 10.18 -4.85 10.20
N ASP A 78 11.36 -4.29 9.92
CA ASP A 78 11.93 -4.18 8.58
C ASP A 78 12.22 -5.54 7.93
N SER A 79 12.15 -6.63 8.70
CA SER A 79 12.35 -7.99 8.18
C SER A 79 11.06 -8.60 7.61
N ARG A 80 9.90 -7.98 7.81
CA ARG A 80 8.62 -8.48 7.32
C ARG A 80 7.94 -7.52 6.36
N LEU A 81 7.34 -8.09 5.32
CA LEU A 81 6.62 -7.36 4.28
C LEU A 81 5.23 -7.93 4.13
N LEU A 82 4.22 -7.09 4.28
CA LEU A 82 2.84 -7.38 3.88
C LEU A 82 2.69 -7.11 2.38
N THR A 83 2.04 -8.02 1.67
CA THR A 83 1.66 -7.78 0.27
C THR A 83 0.23 -8.19 0.04
N CYS A 84 -0.47 -7.51 -0.86
CA CYS A 84 -1.72 -7.98 -1.43
C CYS A 84 -1.63 -8.00 -2.95
N ILE A 85 -2.17 -9.04 -3.58
CA ILE A 85 -2.24 -9.14 -5.03
C ILE A 85 -3.62 -9.58 -5.48
N ALA A 86 -4.11 -9.02 -6.60
CA ALA A 86 -5.24 -9.53 -7.35
C ALA A 86 -5.05 -9.28 -8.85
N LEU A 87 -5.82 -10.00 -9.65
CA LEU A 87 -5.87 -9.82 -11.09
C LEU A 87 -6.58 -8.51 -11.46
N HIS A 88 -6.00 -7.72 -12.37
CA HIS A 88 -6.56 -6.46 -12.84
C HIS A 88 -6.90 -6.52 -14.34
N ASP A 89 -8.18 -6.38 -14.68
CA ASP A 89 -8.64 -6.28 -16.08
C ASP A 89 -8.40 -4.85 -16.60
N LEU A 90 -7.40 -4.67 -17.47
CA LEU A 90 -7.08 -3.37 -18.08
C LEU A 90 -8.02 -2.95 -19.22
N GLY A 91 -8.82 -3.87 -19.77
CA GLY A 91 -9.39 -3.67 -21.11
C GLY A 91 -10.90 -3.64 -21.17
N GLY A 92 -11.61 -4.00 -20.10
CA GLY A 92 -13.07 -4.13 -20.15
C GLY A 92 -13.55 -5.17 -21.18
N GLN A 93 -12.64 -5.95 -21.77
CA GLN A 93 -12.93 -7.11 -22.60
C GLN A 93 -13.46 -8.27 -21.76
N GLY A 94 -13.51 -8.09 -20.44
CA GLY A 94 -13.88 -9.12 -19.50
C GLY A 94 -12.69 -10.01 -19.22
N LEU A 95 -12.60 -10.48 -17.98
CA LEU A 95 -11.70 -11.57 -17.64
C LEU A 95 -12.09 -12.81 -18.46
N PRO A 96 -11.13 -13.60 -18.98
CA PRO A 96 -11.40 -14.87 -19.61
C PRO A 96 -12.40 -15.70 -18.77
N PRO A 97 -13.48 -16.23 -19.37
CA PRO A 97 -14.54 -16.90 -18.63
C PRO A 97 -14.08 -18.16 -17.87
N ASN A 98 -12.89 -18.67 -18.20
CA ASN A 98 -12.30 -19.88 -17.62
C ASN A 98 -11.27 -19.59 -16.51
N LEU A 99 -11.18 -18.35 -16.01
CA LEU A 99 -10.27 -18.04 -14.91
C LEU A 99 -10.78 -18.66 -13.59
N PRO A 100 -9.91 -19.33 -12.81
CA PRO A 100 -10.27 -19.86 -11.51
C PRO A 100 -10.80 -18.74 -10.58
N PRO A 101 -11.88 -18.95 -9.80
CA PRO A 101 -12.40 -17.93 -8.88
C PRO A 101 -11.38 -17.42 -7.84
N CYS A 102 -10.35 -18.21 -7.53
CA CYS A 102 -9.30 -17.83 -6.59
C CYS A 102 -8.34 -16.77 -7.13
N THR A 103 -8.18 -16.61 -8.46
CA THR A 103 -7.29 -15.58 -9.03
C THR A 103 -7.91 -14.19 -9.00
N THR A 104 -9.25 -14.10 -9.02
CA THR A 104 -9.98 -12.84 -8.96
C THR A 104 -10.19 -12.33 -7.54
N ASN A 105 -10.12 -13.21 -6.55
CA ASN A 105 -10.41 -12.88 -5.15
C ASN A 105 -9.23 -12.28 -4.39
N GLY A 106 -8.02 -12.34 -4.94
CA GLY A 106 -6.82 -11.78 -4.35
C GLY A 106 -6.33 -12.49 -3.08
N VAL A 107 -5.04 -12.31 -2.79
CA VAL A 107 -4.37 -12.96 -1.65
C VAL A 107 -3.55 -11.92 -0.89
N ILE A 108 -3.60 -11.98 0.43
CA ILE A 108 -2.73 -11.21 1.33
C ILE A 108 -1.68 -12.16 1.90
N ASN A 109 -0.41 -11.77 1.82
CA ASN A 109 0.71 -12.55 2.34
C ASN A 109 1.57 -11.71 3.28
N VAL A 110 2.11 -12.35 4.30
CA VAL A 110 3.19 -11.80 5.13
C VAL A 110 4.46 -12.57 4.80
N TRP A 111 5.48 -11.87 4.32
CA TRP A 111 6.78 -12.42 3.94
C TRP A 111 7.82 -12.15 5.01
N ASN A 112 8.67 -13.14 5.30
CA ASN A 112 9.88 -12.92 6.08
C ASN A 112 11.08 -12.74 5.15
N LEU A 113 11.60 -11.53 5.08
CA LEU A 113 12.69 -11.15 4.19
C LEU A 113 14.08 -11.49 4.76
N GLY A 114 14.21 -11.68 6.08
CA GLY A 114 15.47 -11.98 6.74
C GLY A 114 16.01 -13.40 6.51
N LYS A 115 15.13 -14.33 6.09
CA LYS A 115 15.55 -15.69 5.71
C LYS A 115 16.07 -15.70 4.26
N GLN A 116 17.12 -16.50 4.00
CA GLN A 116 17.68 -16.68 2.64
C GLN A 116 16.58 -17.03 1.63
N ASN A 117 15.65 -17.90 2.04
CA ASN A 117 14.40 -18.11 1.32
C ASN A 117 13.34 -17.24 1.98
N SER A 118 12.87 -16.19 1.31
CA SER A 118 11.70 -15.44 1.77
C SER A 118 10.47 -16.33 1.69
N GLY A 119 10.22 -17.06 2.77
CA GLY A 119 9.00 -17.81 2.95
C GLY A 119 7.85 -16.86 3.27
N CYS A 120 6.70 -17.12 2.66
CA CYS A 120 5.43 -16.62 3.17
C CYS A 120 5.17 -17.29 4.53
N THR A 121 5.01 -16.50 5.59
CA THR A 121 4.72 -17.00 6.95
C THR A 121 3.22 -17.09 7.20
N THR A 122 2.43 -16.27 6.52
CA THR A 122 0.98 -16.17 6.73
C THR A 122 0.31 -15.83 5.42
N GLU A 123 -0.66 -16.64 5.03
CA GLU A 123 -1.45 -16.46 3.81
C GLU A 123 -2.93 -16.29 4.18
N ILE A 124 -3.53 -15.22 3.68
CA ILE A 124 -4.94 -14.88 3.90
C ILE A 124 -5.61 -14.83 2.54
N HIS A 125 -6.44 -15.84 2.27
CA HIS A 125 -7.30 -15.87 1.09
C HIS A 125 -8.54 -15.00 1.34
N ARG A 126 -8.79 -14.06 0.42
CA ARG A 126 -9.98 -13.22 0.45
C ARG A 126 -11.14 -13.94 -0.25
N LYS A 127 -12.36 -13.70 0.23
CA LYS A 127 -13.55 -14.42 -0.29
C LYS A 127 -14.11 -13.84 -1.58
N SER A 128 -13.90 -12.54 -1.79
CA SER A 128 -14.36 -11.79 -2.95
C SER A 128 -13.65 -10.44 -2.92
N SER A 129 -12.79 -10.17 -3.90
CA SER A 129 -12.08 -8.90 -3.99
C SER A 129 -12.54 -8.07 -5.17
N LEU A 130 -12.44 -6.77 -4.94
CA LEU A 130 -12.47 -5.77 -5.99
C LEU A 130 -11.16 -5.79 -6.76
N PRO A 131 -11.15 -5.27 -8.01
CA PRO A 131 -9.96 -5.27 -8.86
C PRO A 131 -8.78 -4.46 -8.30
N HIS A 132 -9.04 -3.67 -7.25
CA HIS A 132 -8.10 -2.78 -6.58
C HIS A 132 -7.87 -3.23 -5.13
N PRO A 133 -7.27 -4.40 -4.89
CA PRO A 133 -6.98 -4.87 -3.55
C PRO A 133 -6.08 -3.86 -2.83
N HIS A 134 -6.49 -3.46 -1.62
CA HIS A 134 -5.68 -2.67 -0.71
C HIS A 134 -5.72 -3.33 0.67
N CYS A 135 -4.59 -3.30 1.34
CA CYS A 135 -4.46 -3.68 2.74
C CYS A 135 -3.49 -2.70 3.41
N GLN A 136 -3.75 -2.44 4.69
CA GLN A 136 -2.87 -1.63 5.53
C GLN A 136 -2.69 -2.30 6.89
N MET A 137 -1.48 -2.25 7.43
CA MET A 137 -1.22 -2.61 8.81
C MET A 137 -1.76 -1.55 9.78
N ALA A 138 -2.31 -1.98 10.90
CA ALA A 138 -2.46 -1.11 12.06
C ALA A 138 -1.05 -0.64 12.52
N PRO A 139 -0.83 0.65 12.83
CA PRO A 139 0.43 1.16 13.35
C PRO A 139 1.09 0.33 14.46
N ASP A 140 0.33 -0.28 15.37
CA ASP A 140 0.86 -1.20 16.40
C ASP A 140 1.33 -2.57 15.87
N GLY A 141 1.08 -2.89 14.61
CA GLY A 141 1.42 -4.16 13.95
C GLY A 141 0.54 -5.34 14.32
N SER A 142 -0.56 -5.13 15.06
CA SER A 142 -1.37 -6.20 15.64
C SER A 142 -2.43 -6.74 14.66
N PHE A 143 -2.99 -5.88 13.82
CA PHE A 143 -4.03 -6.20 12.84
C PHE A 143 -3.66 -5.77 11.42
N VAL A 144 -4.01 -6.59 10.45
CA VAL A 144 -4.11 -6.17 9.04
C VAL A 144 -5.54 -5.76 8.73
N CYS A 145 -5.72 -4.55 8.22
CA CYS A 145 -6.97 -4.05 7.68
C CYS A 145 -7.02 -4.26 6.17
N TYR A 146 -8.11 -4.81 5.66
CA TYR A 146 -8.32 -4.98 4.23
C TYR A 146 -9.82 -5.00 3.88
N LEU A 147 -10.12 -4.80 2.60
CA LEU A 147 -11.48 -4.78 2.09
C LEU A 147 -11.91 -6.14 1.54
N GLU A 148 -13.19 -6.45 1.62
CA GLU A 148 -13.86 -7.51 0.85
C GLU A 148 -15.09 -6.91 0.16
N SER A 149 -15.67 -7.60 -0.83
CA SER A 149 -16.85 -7.08 -1.54
C SER A 149 -18.01 -6.67 -0.63
N GLY A 150 -18.13 -7.33 0.53
CA GLY A 150 -19.20 -7.09 1.49
C GLY A 150 -18.81 -6.30 2.72
N GLY A 151 -17.58 -5.78 2.86
CA GLY A 151 -17.20 -5.10 4.09
C GLY A 151 -15.72 -4.86 4.32
N VAL A 152 -15.42 -4.36 5.52
CA VAL A 152 -14.06 -4.12 6.00
C VAL A 152 -13.68 -5.18 7.02
N ILE A 153 -12.48 -5.73 6.88
CA ILE A 153 -11.94 -6.76 7.74
C ILE A 153 -10.70 -6.23 8.45
N MET A 154 -10.65 -6.39 9.76
CA MET A 154 -9.41 -6.31 10.55
C MET A 154 -9.11 -7.70 11.12
N ARG A 155 -7.96 -8.25 10.76
CA ARG A 155 -7.56 -9.61 11.17
C ARG A 155 -6.23 -9.57 11.88
N SER A 156 -6.11 -10.24 13.03
CA SER A 156 -4.83 -10.33 13.70
C SER A 156 -3.87 -11.21 12.90
N ILE A 157 -2.63 -10.77 12.77
CA ILE A 157 -1.58 -11.57 12.12
C ILE A 157 -1.12 -12.70 13.03
N ASN A 158 -1.08 -12.45 14.33
CA ASN A 158 -0.59 -13.41 15.31
C ASN A 158 -1.68 -14.43 15.68
N ASN A 159 -2.96 -14.04 15.58
CA ASN A 159 -4.09 -14.92 15.84
C ASN A 159 -5.12 -14.85 14.70
N VAL A 160 -4.98 -15.76 13.72
CA VAL A 160 -5.84 -15.79 12.52
C VAL A 160 -7.33 -15.96 12.86
N GLN A 161 -7.68 -16.48 14.04
CA GLN A 161 -9.06 -16.61 14.50
C GLN A 161 -9.66 -15.28 14.97
N GLN A 162 -8.81 -14.30 15.37
CA GLN A 162 -9.26 -12.99 15.79
C GLN A 162 -9.52 -12.12 14.56
N VAL A 163 -10.78 -12.09 14.14
CA VAL A 163 -11.26 -11.33 12.99
C VAL A 163 -12.38 -10.42 13.42
N TYR A 164 -12.17 -9.11 13.26
CA TYR A 164 -13.24 -8.12 13.31
C TYR A 164 -13.71 -7.89 11.89
N LYS A 165 -14.98 -8.20 11.64
CA LYS A 165 -15.61 -8.01 10.34
C LYS A 165 -16.76 -7.04 10.48
N ARG A 166 -16.73 -5.99 9.66
CA ARG A 166 -17.86 -5.08 9.50
C ARG A 166 -18.43 -5.35 8.15
N GLU A 167 -19.46 -6.20 8.13
CA GLU A 167 -20.28 -6.36 6.94
C GLU A 167 -21.03 -5.05 6.71
N ALA A 168 -21.13 -4.66 5.44
CA ALA A 168 -21.81 -3.44 5.05
C ALA A 168 -23.24 -3.45 5.62
N PHE A 169 -23.63 -2.34 6.25
CA PHE A 169 -25.06 -2.02 6.45
C PHE A 169 -25.76 -1.82 5.09
N PHE A 170 -24.97 -1.58 4.05
CA PHE A 170 -25.40 -1.06 2.77
C PHE A 170 -25.33 -2.16 1.72
N ARG A 171 -26.49 -2.71 1.36
CA ARG A 171 -26.63 -3.85 0.43
C ARG A 171 -26.07 -3.61 -1.00
N TYR A 172 -25.52 -2.42 -1.29
CA TYR A 172 -25.18 -2.00 -2.67
C TYR A 172 -23.90 -1.15 -2.80
N GLY A 173 -23.05 -1.06 -1.77
CA GLY A 173 -21.82 -0.25 -1.81
C GLY A 173 -20.58 -1.06 -2.19
N ILE A 174 -19.70 -0.49 -3.03
CA ILE A 174 -18.40 -1.07 -3.41
C ILE A 174 -17.29 -0.35 -2.62
N TYR A 175 -16.48 -1.06 -1.83
CA TYR A 175 -15.39 -0.44 -1.06
C TYR A 175 -14.14 -0.21 -1.91
N HIS A 176 -13.71 1.03 -2.13
CA HIS A 176 -12.55 1.32 -2.97
C HIS A 176 -11.24 1.38 -2.19
N TYR A 177 -11.26 1.90 -0.96
CA TYR A 177 -10.05 2.13 -0.17
C TYR A 177 -10.31 2.06 1.32
N CYS A 178 -9.30 1.68 2.10
CA CYS A 178 -9.31 1.77 3.56
C CYS A 178 -8.00 2.32 4.07
N THR A 179 -8.01 3.00 5.21
CA THR A 179 -6.79 3.41 5.90
C THR A 179 -7.00 3.42 7.42
N VAL A 180 -5.98 3.04 8.17
CA VAL A 180 -5.97 3.07 9.64
C VAL A 180 -5.27 4.33 10.12
N SER A 181 -5.83 4.97 11.15
CA SER A 181 -5.27 6.19 11.72
C SER A 181 -3.98 5.89 12.51
N PRO A 182 -2.97 6.78 12.50
CA PRO A 182 -1.69 6.58 13.20
C PRO A 182 -1.80 6.30 14.71
N ASP A 183 -2.88 6.74 15.35
CA ASP A 183 -3.17 6.48 16.76
C ASP A 183 -3.95 5.18 17.03
N ASP A 184 -4.16 4.34 16.01
CA ASP A 184 -4.87 3.05 16.08
C ASP A 184 -6.34 3.12 16.56
N LYS A 185 -6.93 4.33 16.59
CA LYS A 185 -8.30 4.52 17.11
C LYS A 185 -9.36 4.54 16.03
N TYR A 186 -8.98 4.87 14.80
CA TYR A 186 -9.91 5.12 13.72
C TYR A 186 -9.52 4.38 12.44
N LEU A 187 -10.56 4.04 11.68
CA LEU A 187 -10.44 3.43 10.36
C LEU A 187 -11.28 4.30 9.42
N ALA A 188 -10.71 4.77 8.32
CA ALA A 188 -11.45 5.45 7.28
C ALA A 188 -11.58 4.55 6.06
N THR A 189 -12.74 4.58 5.40
CA THR A 189 -12.94 3.88 4.13
C THR A 189 -13.71 4.73 3.13
N ILE A 190 -13.38 4.59 1.85
CA ILE A 190 -14.18 5.15 0.77
C ILE A 190 -15.01 4.04 0.15
N THR A 191 -16.32 4.26 0.04
CA THR A 191 -17.23 3.37 -0.68
C THR A 191 -17.91 4.11 -1.81
N ARG A 192 -18.19 3.41 -2.91
CA ARG A 192 -19.02 3.91 -4.00
C ARG A 192 -20.43 3.36 -3.81
N GLN A 193 -21.40 4.24 -3.72
CA GLN A 193 -22.82 3.90 -3.76
C GLN A 193 -23.44 4.55 -4.99
N ARG A 194 -24.08 3.79 -5.89
CA ARG A 194 -24.78 4.27 -7.12
C ARG A 194 -24.15 5.47 -7.83
N HIS A 195 -24.38 6.68 -7.31
CA HIS A 195 -23.92 7.97 -7.82
C HIS A 195 -23.33 8.84 -6.70
N CYS A 196 -22.59 8.27 -5.74
CA CYS A 196 -21.78 8.98 -4.76
C CYS A 196 -20.55 8.16 -4.32
N PHE A 197 -19.46 8.86 -4.01
CA PHE A 197 -18.41 8.31 -3.14
C PHE A 197 -18.73 8.78 -1.73
N GLN A 198 -18.67 7.85 -0.78
CA GLN A 198 -18.91 8.12 0.62
C GLN A 198 -17.67 7.82 1.42
N LEU A 199 -17.30 8.79 2.25
CA LEU A 199 -16.23 8.65 3.22
C LEU A 199 -16.85 8.24 4.55
N TYR A 200 -16.41 7.09 5.05
CA TYR A 200 -16.77 6.57 6.37
C TYR A 200 -15.58 6.65 7.31
N VAL A 201 -15.84 6.93 8.57
CA VAL A 201 -14.88 6.82 9.67
C VAL A 201 -15.49 5.93 10.75
N PHE A 202 -14.77 4.90 11.14
CA PHE A 202 -15.13 3.96 12.19
C PHE A 202 -14.21 4.15 13.39
N SER A 203 -14.74 3.94 14.59
CA SER A 203 -13.90 3.71 15.77
C SER A 203 -13.44 2.26 15.76
N ILE A 204 -12.14 1.97 15.87
CA ILE A 204 -11.61 0.60 15.88
C ILE A 204 -12.05 -0.15 17.15
N GLN A 205 -11.98 0.51 18.30
CA GLN A 205 -12.36 -0.07 19.59
C GLN A 205 -13.79 -0.61 19.61
N HIS A 206 -14.73 0.13 19.01
CA HIS A 206 -16.14 -0.24 19.01
C HIS A 206 -16.54 -0.91 17.69
N PHE A 207 -15.77 -0.71 16.63
CA PHE A 207 -16.05 -1.14 15.25
C PHE A 207 -17.45 -0.73 14.74
N TYR A 208 -17.95 0.42 15.19
CA TYR A 208 -19.17 1.09 14.70
C TYR A 208 -18.81 2.32 13.86
N SER A 209 -19.68 2.65 12.90
CA SER A 209 -19.55 3.90 12.13
C SER A 209 -19.64 5.07 13.11
N TYR A 210 -18.60 5.89 13.11
CA TYR A 210 -18.51 7.09 13.92
C TYR A 210 -19.02 8.31 13.13
N LYS A 211 -18.65 8.40 11.85
CA LYS A 211 -19.09 9.45 10.91
C LYS A 211 -19.18 8.94 9.48
N GLU A 212 -20.08 9.52 8.71
CA GLU A 212 -20.22 9.30 7.27
C GLU A 212 -20.59 10.62 6.57
N ALA A 213 -20.10 10.81 5.35
CA ALA A 213 -20.46 11.93 4.49
C ALA A 213 -20.21 11.58 3.02
N ASN A 214 -21.03 12.11 2.10
CA ASN A 214 -20.72 12.01 0.67
C ASN A 214 -19.54 12.92 0.35
N CYS A 215 -18.56 12.45 -0.42
CA CYS A 215 -17.41 13.26 -0.82
C CYS A 215 -17.82 14.53 -1.56
N GLN A 216 -18.94 14.52 -2.31
CA GLN A 216 -19.52 15.70 -2.97
C GLN A 216 -20.06 16.72 -1.98
N ASP A 217 -20.59 16.29 -0.83
CA ASP A 217 -21.09 17.20 0.19
C ASP A 217 -19.93 17.87 0.93
N ILE A 218 -18.80 17.16 1.06
CA ILE A 218 -17.56 17.71 1.62
C ILE A 218 -16.90 18.66 0.60
N PHE A 219 -16.74 18.21 -0.64
CA PHE A 219 -16.08 18.94 -1.70
C PHE A 219 -16.92 18.87 -2.98
N PRO A 220 -17.75 19.90 -3.27
CA PRO A 220 -18.66 19.89 -4.41
C PRO A 220 -17.99 19.72 -5.78
N GLU A 221 -16.72 20.12 -5.90
CA GLU A 221 -15.91 19.92 -7.12
C GLU A 221 -15.36 18.49 -7.25
N PHE A 222 -15.63 17.59 -6.30
CA PHE A 222 -15.24 16.19 -6.38
C PHE A 222 -16.08 15.46 -7.43
N GLN A 223 -15.62 15.49 -8.68
CA GLN A 223 -16.24 14.85 -9.82
C GLN A 223 -15.73 13.41 -10.00
N TRP A 224 -16.64 12.53 -10.39
CA TRP A 224 -16.33 11.24 -10.99
C TRP A 224 -16.85 11.19 -12.42
N ASP A 225 -16.32 10.26 -13.19
CA ASP A 225 -16.82 9.95 -14.52
C ASP A 225 -18.05 9.03 -14.41
N ARG A 226 -19.24 9.60 -14.70
CA ARG A 226 -20.52 8.86 -14.65
C ARG A 226 -20.57 7.71 -15.67
N HIS A 227 -19.74 7.78 -16.70
CA HIS A 227 -19.64 6.79 -17.77
C HIS A 227 -18.53 5.77 -17.54
N SER A 228 -17.60 6.06 -16.61
CA SER A 228 -16.59 5.10 -16.21
C SER A 228 -17.28 3.90 -15.56
N ARG A 229 -16.94 2.70 -16.07
CA ARG A 229 -17.37 1.45 -15.45
C ARG A 229 -16.99 1.50 -13.98
N ALA A 230 -17.90 1.05 -13.11
CA ALA A 230 -17.77 1.21 -11.66
C ALA A 230 -16.40 0.79 -11.10
N ASN A 231 -15.76 -0.13 -11.80
CA ASN A 231 -14.50 -0.73 -11.45
C ASN A 231 -13.26 0.11 -11.80
N ASN A 232 -13.28 1.02 -12.78
CA ASN A 232 -12.05 1.68 -13.25
C ASN A 232 -11.68 2.95 -12.47
N GLU A 233 -12.61 3.49 -11.68
CA GLU A 233 -12.34 4.67 -10.88
C GLU A 233 -11.53 4.32 -9.65
N GLN A 234 -10.46 5.08 -9.46
CA GLN A 234 -9.56 4.91 -8.34
C GLN A 234 -9.72 6.12 -7.42
N VAL A 235 -9.96 5.83 -6.14
CA VAL A 235 -10.05 6.82 -5.08
C VAL A 235 -9.24 6.31 -3.91
N GLU A 236 -8.53 7.21 -3.24
CA GLU A 236 -7.72 6.87 -2.07
C GLU A 236 -7.94 7.88 -0.96
N CYS A 237 -7.81 7.43 0.28
CA CYS A 237 -7.75 8.30 1.44
C CYS A 237 -6.56 7.98 2.34
N ARG A 238 -6.04 8.99 3.04
CA ARG A 238 -4.99 8.81 4.05
C ARG A 238 -5.28 9.68 5.25
N PHE A 239 -5.06 9.14 6.45
CA PHE A 239 -5.03 9.96 7.65
C PHE A 239 -3.78 10.85 7.66
N SER A 240 -3.93 12.03 8.25
CA SER A 240 -2.79 12.82 8.68
C SER A 240 -2.08 12.14 9.86
N PRO A 241 -0.77 12.38 10.06
CA PRO A 241 0.03 11.84 11.17
C PRO A 241 -0.59 12.02 12.56
N ASP A 242 -1.32 13.11 12.80
CA ASP A 242 -2.02 13.38 14.07
C ASP A 242 -3.44 12.77 14.18
N SER A 243 -3.85 11.97 13.19
CA SER A 243 -5.19 11.37 13.07
C SER A 243 -6.35 12.38 13.01
N GLN A 244 -6.12 13.69 12.84
CA GLN A 244 -7.20 14.69 12.86
C GLN A 244 -7.80 14.98 11.48
N MET A 245 -7.05 14.74 10.41
CA MET A 245 -7.47 15.02 9.04
C MET A 245 -7.46 13.75 8.20
N ILE A 246 -8.25 13.78 7.13
CA ILE A 246 -8.27 12.75 6.10
C ILE A 246 -8.13 13.45 4.75
N ALA A 247 -7.05 13.15 4.03
CA ALA A 247 -6.92 13.53 2.63
C ALA A 247 -7.63 12.50 1.76
N VAL A 248 -8.32 12.95 0.71
CA VAL A 248 -9.05 12.12 -0.25
C VAL A 248 -8.71 12.56 -1.66
N SER A 249 -8.42 11.60 -2.53
CA SER A 249 -8.07 11.83 -3.92
C SER A 249 -8.89 10.97 -4.88
N SER A 250 -8.91 11.37 -6.15
CA SER A 250 -9.60 10.66 -7.25
C SER A 250 -8.74 10.50 -8.48
N SER A 251 -9.12 9.58 -9.36
CA SER A 251 -8.50 9.37 -10.68
C SER A 251 -8.78 10.51 -11.66
N SER A 252 -9.77 11.37 -11.37
CA SER A 252 -10.00 12.64 -12.06
C SER A 252 -9.04 13.75 -11.62
N GLY A 253 -8.12 13.44 -10.69
CA GLY A 253 -7.04 14.33 -10.28
C GLY A 253 -7.44 15.35 -9.22
N GLN A 254 -8.56 15.15 -8.53
CA GLN A 254 -8.93 15.98 -7.39
C GLN A 254 -8.24 15.49 -6.12
N LEU A 255 -7.98 16.43 -5.21
CA LEU A 255 -7.45 16.17 -3.89
C LEU A 255 -8.07 17.18 -2.91
N PHE A 256 -8.66 16.69 -1.83
CA PHE A 256 -9.15 17.53 -0.74
C PHE A 256 -8.76 16.94 0.61
N VAL A 257 -8.79 17.77 1.64
CA VAL A 257 -8.53 17.40 3.03
C VAL A 257 -9.74 17.76 3.86
N ALA A 258 -10.22 16.82 4.66
CA ALA A 258 -11.38 16.95 5.53
C ALA A 258 -11.02 16.70 6.99
N ARG A 259 -11.72 17.37 7.91
CA ARG A 259 -11.61 17.11 9.35
C ARG A 259 -12.26 15.76 9.68
N ARG A 260 -11.55 14.85 10.36
CA ARG A 260 -12.07 13.54 10.77
C ARG A 260 -13.32 13.66 11.66
N SER A 261 -13.33 14.60 12.60
CA SER A 261 -14.38 14.70 13.63
C SER A 261 -15.77 15.04 13.10
N GLY A 262 -15.83 15.79 11.99
CA GLY A 262 -17.09 16.24 11.38
C GLY A 262 -17.23 15.91 9.90
N LEU A 263 -16.21 15.35 9.27
CA LEU A 263 -16.10 15.18 7.81
C LEU A 263 -16.41 16.47 7.05
N THR A 264 -15.96 17.61 7.58
CA THR A 264 -16.10 18.91 6.93
C THR A 264 -14.83 19.26 6.16
N LEU A 265 -14.99 20.00 5.06
CA LEU A 265 -13.85 20.46 4.27
C LEU A 265 -12.91 21.29 5.16
N TYR A 266 -11.65 20.87 5.19
CA TYR A 266 -10.57 21.67 5.75
C TYR A 266 -9.93 22.50 4.65
N ARG A 267 -9.54 21.85 3.55
CA ARG A 267 -8.92 22.53 2.40
C ARG A 267 -9.09 21.71 1.12
N ALA A 268 -9.42 22.36 0.01
CA ALA A 268 -9.22 21.80 -1.32
C ALA A 268 -7.72 21.88 -1.61
N ALA A 269 -7.06 20.77 -1.89
CA ALA A 269 -5.61 20.65 -1.82
C ALA A 269 -4.88 21.22 -3.05
N LEU A 270 -5.35 22.36 -3.60
CA LEU A 270 -4.56 23.50 -4.10
C LEU A 270 -5.22 24.24 -5.30
N PRO A 271 -6.18 25.15 -5.09
CA PRO A 271 -6.51 26.16 -6.10
C PRO A 271 -5.50 27.31 -6.00
N GLY A 272 -4.51 27.37 -6.90
CA GLY A 272 -3.70 28.58 -7.11
C GLY A 272 -2.19 28.44 -7.29
N VAL A 273 -1.60 27.24 -7.10
CA VAL A 273 -0.13 27.06 -7.25
C VAL A 273 0.27 26.51 -8.63
N CYS A 274 -0.59 25.71 -9.27
CA CYS A 274 -0.30 25.05 -10.54
C CYS A 274 -1.32 25.45 -11.63
N GLY A 275 -1.42 26.73 -11.98
CA GLY A 275 -2.34 27.21 -13.01
C GLY A 275 -3.82 26.84 -12.75
N GLN A 276 -4.72 27.15 -13.68
CA GLN A 276 -6.15 26.81 -13.55
C GLN A 276 -6.50 25.38 -14.01
N GLN A 277 -5.51 24.54 -14.36
CA GLN A 277 -5.74 23.22 -14.98
C GLN A 277 -4.92 22.06 -14.41
N ALA A 278 -4.12 22.25 -13.35
CA ALA A 278 -3.36 21.12 -12.82
C ALA A 278 -4.26 20.11 -12.10
N SER A 279 -4.08 18.85 -12.47
CA SER A 279 -4.74 17.68 -11.90
C SER A 279 -3.70 16.80 -11.23
N LEU A 280 -4.05 16.21 -10.08
CA LEU A 280 -3.19 15.24 -9.42
C LEU A 280 -2.89 14.10 -10.42
N ALA A 281 -1.62 13.71 -10.56
CA ALA A 281 -1.23 12.78 -11.63
C ALA A 281 -1.91 11.42 -11.50
N LYS A 282 -1.96 10.89 -10.28
CA LYS A 282 -2.68 9.68 -9.88
C LYS A 282 -3.19 9.81 -8.44
N PRO A 283 -4.22 9.05 -8.02
CA PRO A 283 -4.73 9.09 -6.64
C PRO A 283 -3.67 8.85 -5.56
N ARG A 284 -2.56 8.17 -5.88
CA ARG A 284 -1.54 7.78 -4.89
C ARG A 284 -0.33 8.71 -4.86
N THR A 285 -0.39 9.80 -5.62
CA THR A 285 0.72 10.74 -5.77
C THR A 285 0.67 11.86 -4.73
N PHE A 286 0.17 11.57 -3.53
CA PHE A 286 0.20 12.49 -2.40
C PHE A 286 0.53 11.74 -1.10
N ASP A 287 1.08 12.45 -0.13
CA ASP A 287 1.33 11.93 1.22
C ASP A 287 1.50 13.09 2.22
N PHE A 288 1.10 12.87 3.47
CA PHE A 288 1.41 13.82 4.55
C PHE A 288 2.85 13.66 5.00
N ASP A 289 3.51 14.78 5.31
CA ASP A 289 4.84 14.73 5.92
C ASP A 289 4.72 14.27 7.38
N PRO A 290 5.31 13.13 7.77
CA PRO A 290 5.13 12.55 9.10
C PRO A 290 5.74 13.36 10.24
N ARG A 291 6.55 14.39 9.94
CA ARG A 291 7.10 15.31 10.95
C ARG A 291 6.09 16.33 11.44
N PHE A 292 5.01 16.53 10.68
CA PHE A 292 3.96 17.50 10.92
C PHE A 292 2.64 16.75 11.15
N GLY A 293 1.79 17.22 12.05
CA GLY A 293 0.52 16.58 12.40
C GLY A 293 -0.39 16.44 11.19
N HIS A 294 -0.70 17.55 10.54
CA HIS A 294 -1.49 17.62 9.31
C HIS A 294 -1.12 18.82 8.44
N GLU A 295 -0.14 19.62 8.87
CA GLU A 295 0.15 20.94 8.34
C GLU A 295 0.87 20.86 7.01
N VAL A 296 1.56 19.76 6.69
CA VAL A 296 2.39 19.65 5.49
C VAL A 296 2.01 18.42 4.67
N LEU A 297 1.79 18.66 3.38
CA LEU A 297 1.38 17.63 2.41
C LEU A 297 2.22 17.77 1.15
N ALA A 298 2.73 16.64 0.64
CA ALA A 298 3.34 16.54 -0.68
C ALA A 298 2.33 16.01 -1.69
N ALA A 299 2.42 16.49 -2.93
CA ALA A 299 1.64 15.99 -4.06
C ALA A 299 2.43 16.10 -5.38
N CYS A 300 2.22 15.15 -6.30
CA CYS A 300 2.69 15.25 -7.69
C CYS A 300 1.53 15.47 -8.66
N TRP A 301 1.73 16.41 -9.55
CA TRP A 301 0.76 16.83 -10.56
C TRP A 301 1.07 16.22 -11.92
N SER A 302 0.08 16.19 -12.80
CA SER A 302 0.18 15.61 -14.15
C SER A 302 1.19 16.32 -15.06
N ASP A 303 1.55 17.56 -14.73
CA ASP A 303 2.60 18.35 -15.37
C ASP A 303 4.03 18.02 -14.87
N GLN A 304 4.20 16.90 -14.16
CA GLN A 304 5.46 16.45 -13.56
C GLN A 304 6.00 17.39 -12.48
N MET A 305 5.13 18.20 -11.86
CA MET A 305 5.50 19.01 -10.71
C MET A 305 5.36 18.24 -9.41
N LEU A 306 6.41 18.25 -8.60
CA LEU A 306 6.38 17.87 -7.20
C LEU A 306 6.21 19.13 -6.36
N VAL A 307 5.17 19.15 -5.53
CA VAL A 307 4.79 20.28 -4.69
C VAL A 307 4.69 19.84 -3.25
N VAL A 308 5.23 20.64 -2.34
CA VAL A 308 4.98 20.53 -0.90
C VAL A 308 4.31 21.80 -0.42
N CYS A 309 3.15 21.67 0.20
CA CYS A 309 2.36 22.78 0.67
C CYS A 309 2.17 22.72 2.18
N ASN A 310 2.11 23.91 2.79
CA ASN A 310 1.64 24.06 4.15
C ASN A 310 0.12 24.27 4.11
N LEU A 311 -0.65 23.27 4.52
CA LEU A 311 -2.11 23.26 4.53
C LEU A 311 -2.70 24.20 5.60
N GLU A 312 -1.99 24.48 6.67
CA GLU A 312 -2.48 25.41 7.69
C GLU A 312 -2.47 26.85 7.15
N ARG A 313 -1.31 27.29 6.67
CA ARG A 313 -1.09 28.63 6.10
C ARG A 313 -1.67 28.78 4.70
N GLY A 314 -1.91 27.67 4.00
CA GLY A 314 -2.32 27.70 2.59
C GLY A 314 -1.21 28.17 1.65
N THR A 315 0.05 28.01 2.04
CA THR A 315 1.21 28.51 1.30
C THR A 315 2.00 27.37 0.68
N LEU A 316 2.61 27.62 -0.47
CA LEU A 316 3.61 26.72 -1.05
C LEU A 316 4.85 26.72 -0.15
N ALA A 317 5.30 25.56 0.32
CA ALA A 317 6.59 25.43 1.00
C ALA A 317 7.71 25.40 -0.05
N TRP A 318 7.60 24.52 -1.05
CA TRP A 318 8.46 24.49 -2.22
C TRP A 318 7.81 23.72 -3.37
N LYS A 319 8.35 23.91 -4.59
CA LYS A 319 8.01 23.13 -5.78
C LYS A 319 9.26 22.79 -6.57
N SER A 320 9.28 21.63 -7.21
CA SER A 320 10.39 21.15 -8.02
C SER A 320 9.84 20.40 -9.24
N HIS A 321 10.50 20.55 -10.39
CA HIS A 321 10.21 19.73 -11.56
C HIS A 321 10.82 18.33 -11.35
N LEU A 322 10.02 17.30 -11.56
CA LEU A 322 10.54 15.94 -11.59
C LEU A 322 11.47 15.77 -12.80
N PRO A 323 12.54 14.96 -12.70
CA PRO A 323 13.39 14.65 -13.84
C PRO A 323 12.55 14.06 -14.98
N ILE A 324 12.72 14.56 -16.20
CA ILE A 324 11.97 14.08 -17.39
C ILE A 324 12.12 12.57 -17.56
N SER A 325 13.29 12.02 -17.21
CA SER A 325 13.57 10.59 -17.25
C SER A 325 12.71 9.74 -16.31
N LEU A 326 12.06 10.34 -15.32
CA LEU A 326 11.14 9.66 -14.40
C LEU A 326 9.80 9.36 -15.09
N GLY A 327 9.38 10.22 -16.02
CA GLY A 327 8.08 10.17 -16.69
C GLY A 327 6.93 10.70 -15.83
N SER A 328 5.72 10.27 -16.15
CA SER A 328 4.52 10.63 -15.38
C SER A 328 4.60 10.01 -13.98
N PRO A 329 4.33 10.76 -12.90
CA PRO A 329 4.37 10.20 -11.55
C PRO A 329 3.20 9.23 -11.33
N ASP A 330 3.52 8.07 -10.77
CA ASP A 330 2.58 6.97 -10.50
C ASP A 330 2.23 6.84 -9.02
N CYS A 331 3.22 7.05 -8.15
CA CYS A 331 3.07 6.90 -6.70
C CYS A 331 4.07 7.79 -5.95
N LEU A 332 3.68 8.30 -4.78
CA LEU A 332 4.53 9.10 -3.90
C LEU A 332 4.39 8.63 -2.44
N LYS A 333 5.52 8.62 -1.72
CA LYS A 333 5.56 8.24 -0.30
C LYS A 333 6.67 8.97 0.46
N TYR A 334 6.37 9.47 1.66
CA TYR A 334 7.41 9.88 2.61
C TYR A 334 8.05 8.67 3.30
N ASN A 335 9.33 8.76 3.61
CA ASN A 335 9.92 7.86 4.59
C ASN A 335 9.37 8.17 6.00
N PRO A 336 9.48 7.23 6.97
CA PRO A 336 8.89 7.41 8.30
C PRO A 336 9.45 8.61 9.09
N GLU A 337 10.64 9.08 8.73
CA GLU A 337 11.28 10.26 9.33
C GLU A 337 10.88 11.58 8.66
N GLY A 338 10.18 11.52 7.52
CA GLY A 338 9.81 12.67 6.70
C GLY A 338 11.01 13.39 6.06
N THR A 339 12.22 12.83 6.15
CA THR A 339 13.44 13.43 5.57
C THR A 339 13.54 13.23 4.06
N THR A 340 13.02 12.10 3.57
CA THR A 340 13.11 11.69 2.16
C THR A 340 11.72 11.44 1.60
N LEU A 341 11.50 11.88 0.37
CA LEU A 341 10.32 11.61 -0.43
C LEU A 341 10.67 10.72 -1.61
N ALA A 342 9.99 9.59 -1.78
CA ALA A 342 10.09 8.77 -2.98
C ALA A 342 8.96 9.08 -3.94
N VAL A 343 9.28 9.24 -5.23
CA VAL A 343 8.32 9.39 -6.32
C VAL A 343 8.65 8.34 -7.38
N ALA A 344 7.74 7.41 -7.61
CA ALA A 344 7.84 6.46 -8.72
C ALA A 344 7.18 7.06 -9.96
N GLY A 345 7.77 6.83 -11.13
CA GLY A 345 7.19 7.27 -12.39
C GLY A 345 7.14 6.18 -13.46
N SER A 346 6.47 6.52 -14.56
CA SER A 346 6.08 5.58 -15.61
C SER A 346 7.23 5.02 -16.44
N GLN A 347 8.45 5.50 -16.25
CA GLN A 347 9.67 5.03 -16.94
C GLN A 347 10.45 3.98 -16.15
N ALA A 348 9.79 3.20 -15.28
CA ALA A 348 10.41 2.23 -14.38
C ALA A 348 11.48 2.83 -13.45
N LYS A 349 11.38 4.12 -13.15
CA LYS A 349 12.33 4.83 -12.27
C LYS A 349 11.65 5.32 -11.00
N ILE A 350 12.43 5.44 -9.94
CA ILE A 350 12.00 6.02 -8.66
C ILE A 350 13.00 7.10 -8.27
N GLY A 351 12.54 8.34 -8.19
CA GLY A 351 13.32 9.46 -7.67
C GLY A 351 13.20 9.54 -6.15
N LEU A 352 14.32 9.70 -5.46
CA LEU A 352 14.38 10.07 -4.05
C LEU A 352 14.73 11.54 -3.95
N PHE A 353 13.97 12.29 -3.17
CA PHE A 353 14.10 13.73 -3.02
C PHE A 353 14.25 14.11 -1.55
N HIS A 354 15.04 15.12 -1.28
CA HIS A 354 15.13 15.70 0.05
C HIS A 354 13.85 16.50 0.33
N SER A 355 13.14 16.12 1.39
CA SER A 355 11.81 16.65 1.71
C SER A 355 11.75 18.16 1.98
N SER A 356 12.86 18.78 2.40
CA SER A 356 12.85 20.19 2.83
C SER A 356 13.01 21.18 1.68
N ASN A 357 13.58 20.75 0.55
CA ASN A 357 13.94 21.63 -0.56
C ASN A 357 13.63 21.03 -1.94
N GLY A 358 13.23 19.76 -2.02
CA GLY A 358 12.91 19.09 -3.28
C GLY A 358 14.13 18.72 -4.13
N GLU A 359 15.33 18.75 -3.56
CA GLU A 359 16.56 18.35 -4.25
C GLU A 359 16.57 16.84 -4.51
N ALA A 360 16.90 16.43 -5.73
CA ALA A 360 17.01 15.03 -6.08
C ALA A 360 18.25 14.41 -5.42
N LEU A 361 18.06 13.40 -4.58
CA LEU A 361 19.12 12.67 -3.89
C LEU A 361 19.67 11.55 -4.77
N VAL A 362 18.77 10.70 -5.27
CA VAL A 362 19.12 9.49 -6.05
C VAL A 362 17.98 9.17 -7.02
N LEU A 363 18.33 8.67 -8.21
CA LEU A 363 17.39 8.08 -9.15
C LEU A 363 17.63 6.56 -9.23
N LEU A 364 16.65 5.78 -8.79
CA LEU A 364 16.67 4.32 -8.85
C LEU A 364 16.16 3.88 -10.22
N ASP A 365 16.97 3.12 -10.97
CA ASP A 365 16.63 2.66 -12.31
C ASP A 365 16.19 1.19 -12.31
N GLY A 366 14.88 0.96 -12.40
CA GLY A 366 14.27 -0.36 -12.43
C GLY A 366 14.54 -1.14 -13.71
N ALA A 367 14.90 -0.48 -14.81
CA ALA A 367 15.27 -1.14 -16.05
C ALA A 367 16.71 -1.66 -16.00
N ASP A 368 17.62 -0.90 -15.38
CA ASP A 368 19.03 -1.26 -15.19
C ASP A 368 19.26 -2.09 -13.91
N GLN A 369 18.56 -3.22 -13.80
CA GLN A 369 18.76 -4.21 -12.74
C GLN A 369 19.10 -5.57 -13.34
N CYS A 370 19.54 -6.52 -12.51
CA CYS A 370 19.71 -7.90 -12.93
C CYS A 370 18.48 -8.39 -13.70
N VAL A 371 18.67 -9.12 -14.80
CA VAL A 371 17.62 -9.56 -15.74
C VAL A 371 16.39 -10.25 -15.12
N HIS A 372 16.54 -10.79 -13.91
CA HIS A 372 15.45 -11.39 -13.13
C HIS A 372 14.58 -10.36 -12.40
N PHE A 373 15.15 -9.22 -12.01
CA PHE A 373 14.47 -8.17 -11.25
C PHE A 373 14.21 -6.92 -12.09
N SER A 374 14.77 -6.80 -13.29
CA SER A 374 14.53 -5.67 -14.18
C SER A 374 13.04 -5.51 -14.48
N MET A 375 12.52 -4.29 -14.41
CA MET A 375 11.23 -3.93 -15.01
C MET A 375 11.40 -3.93 -16.53
N LYS A 376 10.69 -4.82 -17.22
CA LYS A 376 10.76 -4.94 -18.67
C LYS A 376 9.55 -4.27 -19.32
N GLN A 377 9.78 -3.59 -20.44
CA GLN A 377 8.67 -3.08 -21.24
C GLN A 377 7.78 -4.23 -21.70
N GLN A 378 6.47 -4.01 -21.64
CA GLN A 378 5.51 -4.97 -22.14
C GLN A 378 5.54 -4.96 -23.68
N PRO A 379 5.73 -6.11 -24.36
CA PRO A 379 5.88 -6.13 -25.82
C PRO A 379 4.71 -5.50 -26.58
N ALA A 380 3.49 -5.61 -26.05
CA ALA A 380 2.27 -5.13 -26.70
C ALA A 380 2.07 -3.60 -26.60
N SER A 381 2.52 -2.96 -25.52
CA SER A 381 2.30 -1.53 -25.28
C SER A 381 3.58 -0.70 -25.42
N GLY A 382 4.76 -1.32 -25.33
CA GLY A 382 6.04 -0.61 -25.19
C GLY A 382 6.20 0.08 -23.83
N CYS A 383 5.21 0.01 -22.95
CA CYS A 383 5.21 0.68 -21.66
C CYS A 383 5.86 -0.18 -20.58
N TYR A 384 6.52 0.46 -19.62
CA TYR A 384 6.97 -0.20 -18.40
C TYR A 384 5.80 -0.51 -17.45
N PRO A 385 5.96 -1.49 -16.54
CA PRO A 385 5.01 -1.73 -15.46
C PRO A 385 4.86 -0.48 -14.59
N THR A 386 3.62 -0.10 -14.31
CA THR A 386 3.28 1.00 -13.40
C THR A 386 3.61 0.61 -11.97
N VAL A 387 4.26 1.49 -11.22
CA VAL A 387 4.49 1.29 -9.78
C VAL A 387 3.23 1.72 -9.03
N LEU A 388 2.56 0.76 -8.42
CA LEU A 388 1.31 0.96 -7.70
C LEU A 388 1.53 1.41 -6.27
N ARG A 389 2.54 0.90 -5.57
CA ARG A 389 2.78 1.24 -4.15
C ARG A 389 4.26 1.34 -3.83
N LEU A 390 4.53 2.22 -2.88
CA LEU A 390 5.84 2.43 -2.28
C LEU A 390 5.72 2.27 -0.76
N SER A 391 6.65 1.55 -0.16
CA SER A 391 6.75 1.42 1.29
C SER A 391 8.21 1.42 1.73
N PHE A 392 8.55 2.36 2.60
CA PHE A 392 9.86 2.38 3.24
C PHE A 392 9.89 1.42 4.42
N THR A 393 11.05 0.81 4.65
CA THR A 393 11.35 0.25 5.99
C THR A 393 11.30 1.35 7.04
N TYR A 394 11.01 0.98 8.28
CA TYR A 394 10.96 1.88 9.42
C TYR A 394 12.27 2.67 9.62
N ASN A 395 13.41 2.03 9.40
CA ASN A 395 14.73 2.65 9.44
C ASN A 395 15.16 3.39 8.16
N ALA A 396 14.28 3.49 7.15
CA ALA A 396 14.53 4.09 5.85
C ALA A 396 15.73 3.53 5.06
N SER A 397 16.22 2.33 5.38
CA SER A 397 17.33 1.68 4.66
C SER A 397 16.91 0.97 3.38
N HIS A 398 15.63 0.64 3.24
CA HIS A 398 15.09 -0.01 2.05
C HIS A 398 13.77 0.64 1.61
N LEU A 399 13.46 0.46 0.33
CA LEU A 399 12.19 0.84 -0.28
C LEU A 399 11.63 -0.37 -1.04
N ALA A 400 10.41 -0.77 -0.71
CA ALA A 400 9.63 -1.72 -1.49
C ALA A 400 8.81 -0.96 -2.53
N ALA A 401 8.82 -1.44 -3.78
CA ALA A 401 8.03 -0.94 -4.88
C ALA A 401 7.21 -2.08 -5.50
N ALA A 402 5.89 -2.01 -5.36
CA ALA A 402 4.94 -2.95 -5.96
C ALA A 402 4.50 -2.45 -7.34
N SER A 403 4.46 -3.33 -8.33
CA SER A 403 4.18 -2.96 -9.72
C SER A 403 3.15 -3.87 -10.41
N THR A 404 2.62 -3.40 -11.54
CA THR A 404 1.58 -4.11 -12.31
C THR A 404 2.04 -5.39 -12.99
N ASP A 405 3.33 -5.68 -12.98
CA ASP A 405 3.91 -6.95 -13.42
C ASP A 405 3.81 -8.07 -12.36
N GLY A 406 3.23 -7.78 -11.19
CA GLY A 406 3.05 -8.77 -10.13
C GLY A 406 4.27 -8.92 -9.20
N PHE A 407 5.27 -8.07 -9.35
CA PHE A 407 6.46 -8.09 -8.50
C PHE A 407 6.41 -7.00 -7.42
N VAL A 408 7.05 -7.29 -6.30
CA VAL A 408 7.50 -6.29 -5.33
C VAL A 408 9.02 -6.28 -5.30
N ARG A 409 9.63 -5.14 -5.62
CA ARG A 409 11.10 -4.97 -5.65
C ARG A 409 11.56 -4.21 -4.43
N ILE A 410 12.55 -4.74 -3.72
CA ILE A 410 13.12 -4.15 -2.52
C ILE A 410 14.49 -3.58 -2.87
N TRP A 411 14.56 -2.26 -2.83
CA TRP A 411 15.75 -1.47 -3.10
C TRP A 411 16.53 -1.22 -1.82
N CYS A 412 17.84 -1.39 -1.87
CA CYS A 412 18.72 -0.88 -0.82
C CYS A 412 18.98 0.61 -1.08
N LEU A 413 18.72 1.44 -0.06
CA LEU A 413 18.87 2.88 -0.15
C LEU A 413 20.23 3.32 0.43
N PRO A 414 20.77 4.46 -0.02
CA PRO A 414 21.89 5.10 0.66
C PRO A 414 21.53 5.35 2.13
N ARG A 415 22.47 5.04 3.05
CA ARG A 415 22.27 5.28 4.47
C ARG A 415 22.42 6.76 4.78
N ILE A 416 21.29 7.46 4.83
CA ILE A 416 21.22 8.82 5.32
C ILE A 416 20.66 8.76 6.75
N SER A 417 21.51 8.45 7.73
CA SER A 417 21.08 8.35 9.13
C SER A 417 21.62 9.51 9.95
N SER A 418 20.74 10.31 10.54
CA SER A 418 21.11 11.28 11.56
C SER A 418 21.36 10.59 12.91
N LEU A 419 22.07 11.26 13.83
CA LEU A 419 22.20 10.77 15.21
C LEU A 419 20.83 10.60 15.87
N GLN A 420 19.90 11.51 15.62
CA GLN A 420 18.53 11.43 16.15
C GLN A 420 17.82 10.16 15.66
N SER A 421 17.94 9.85 14.38
CA SER A 421 17.40 8.63 13.74
C SER A 421 17.96 7.38 14.41
N LEU A 422 19.28 7.32 14.60
CA LEU A 422 19.95 6.19 15.25
C LEU A 422 19.52 6.02 16.71
N CYS A 423 19.39 7.12 17.46
CA CYS A 423 18.91 7.10 18.83
C CYS A 423 17.47 6.57 18.91
N ARG A 424 16.56 7.07 18.06
CA ARG A 424 15.18 6.60 18.00
C ARG A 424 15.11 5.10 17.71
N LEU A 425 15.80 4.61 16.69
CA LEU A 425 15.82 3.19 16.35
C LEU A 425 16.38 2.34 17.50
N LYS A 426 17.35 2.86 18.25
CA LYS A 426 17.85 2.18 19.45
C LYS A 426 16.85 2.14 20.59
N ILE A 427 16.12 3.23 20.85
CA ILE A 427 15.07 3.24 21.86
C ILE A 427 13.98 2.21 21.50
N LEU A 428 13.47 2.26 20.27
CA LEU A 428 12.38 1.37 19.82
C LEU A 428 12.78 -0.11 19.77
N LYS A 429 14.07 -0.40 19.59
CA LYS A 429 14.58 -1.77 19.68
C LYS A 429 14.48 -2.35 21.11
N HIS A 430 14.54 -1.50 22.12
CA HIS A 430 14.64 -1.91 23.53
C HIS A 430 13.39 -1.58 24.36
N VAL A 431 12.54 -0.68 23.88
CA VAL A 431 11.35 -0.19 24.59
C VAL A 431 10.11 -0.47 23.75
N PRO A 432 9.18 -1.33 24.23
CA PRO A 432 7.87 -1.55 23.59
C PRO A 432 7.09 -0.24 23.41
N LEU A 433 6.37 -0.09 22.30
CA LEU A 433 5.68 1.15 21.91
C LEU A 433 4.71 1.67 22.97
N ASP A 434 3.95 0.76 23.58
CA ASP A 434 2.99 1.05 24.65
C ASP A 434 3.65 1.57 25.94
N THR A 435 4.97 1.40 26.06
CA THR A 435 5.76 1.87 27.19
C THR A 435 6.59 3.13 26.88
N VAL A 436 6.78 3.49 25.61
CA VAL A 436 7.54 4.69 25.22
C VAL A 436 6.93 5.96 25.84
N GLY A 437 5.60 6.06 25.86
CA GLY A 437 4.89 7.18 26.50
C GLY A 437 5.06 7.27 28.02
N LYS A 438 5.59 6.23 28.66
CA LYS A 438 5.87 6.19 30.12
C LYS A 438 7.31 6.59 30.45
N LEU A 439 8.16 6.76 29.44
CA LEU A 439 9.54 7.21 29.65
C LEU A 439 9.53 8.66 30.16
N PRO A 440 10.51 9.06 31.01
CA PRO A 440 10.65 10.42 31.49
C PRO A 440 11.26 11.34 30.40
N LEU A 441 10.70 11.30 29.19
CA LEU A 441 11.13 12.09 28.05
C LEU A 441 10.21 13.31 27.88
N PRO A 442 10.77 14.46 27.47
CA PRO A 442 9.97 15.57 26.97
C PRO A 442 9.02 15.11 25.86
N LYS A 443 7.78 15.63 25.86
CA LYS A 443 6.72 15.23 24.92
C LYS A 443 7.17 15.20 23.46
N LYS A 444 7.86 16.25 23.00
CA LYS A 444 8.40 16.33 21.63
C LYS A 444 9.36 15.19 21.27
N LEU A 445 10.14 14.69 22.23
CA LEU A 445 11.02 13.54 22.01
C LEU A 445 10.23 12.24 21.99
N THR A 446 9.23 12.09 22.86
CA THR A 446 8.29 10.95 22.82
C THR A 446 7.57 10.88 21.48
N ASP A 447 7.04 12.00 21.00
CA ASP A 447 6.36 12.13 19.71
C ASP A 447 7.29 11.78 18.55
N TYR A 448 8.53 12.30 18.58
CA TYR A 448 9.55 11.96 17.60
C TYR A 448 9.87 10.46 17.58
N VAL A 449 10.05 9.84 18.76
CA VAL A 449 10.32 8.40 18.88
C VAL A 449 9.17 7.57 18.30
N LEU A 450 7.93 7.98 18.56
CA LEU A 450 6.72 7.28 18.10
C LEU A 450 6.34 7.57 16.64
N CYS A 451 7.02 8.49 15.95
CA CYS A 451 6.55 9.04 14.66
C CYS A 451 5.11 9.56 14.73
N ASN A 452 4.70 10.05 15.90
CA ASN A 452 3.35 10.51 16.13
C ASN A 452 3.42 11.94 16.69
N PRO A 453 3.33 12.96 15.84
CA PRO A 453 3.28 14.35 16.28
C PRO A 453 1.97 14.62 17.04
N MET A 454 1.93 14.25 18.32
CA MET A 454 0.80 14.52 19.21
C MET A 454 1.00 15.85 19.96
N TRP A 455 0.56 16.96 19.36
CA TRP A 455 0.31 18.30 19.95
C TRP A 455 1.16 18.75 21.16
N SER A 456 1.93 19.84 21.01
CA SER A 456 2.12 20.78 22.12
C SER A 456 0.92 21.69 22.26
#